data_AF-A0A955IJP7-F1
#
_entry.id   AF-A0A955IJP7-F1
#
_cell.length_a   1.000
_cell.length_b   1.000
_cell.length_c   1.000
_cell.angle_alpha   90.00
_cell.angle_beta   90.00
_cell.angle_gamma   90.00
#
_symmetry.space_group_name_H-M   'P 1'
#
loop_
_entity.id
_entity.type
_entity.pdbx_description
1 polymer ?
#
loop_
_entity_poly.entity_id
_entity_poly.type
_entity_poly.pdbx_seq_one_letter_code
_entity_poly.pdbx_strand_id
1 'polypeptide(L)' 'MTTVTTTHHHRPRRMVALVALASTLALAVAALGQSRQIPAPPQSTAIVLHRGTIHPVSGDVIADGYIVFD' A
#
# COMPACT_ATOMS: atom_id res chain seq x y z
N MET A 1 -22.27 60.25 0.39
CA MET A 1 -21.27 59.59 -0.47
C MET A 1 -20.58 58.55 0.41
N THR A 2 -20.96 57.28 0.27
CA THR A 2 -20.68 56.22 1.25
C THR A 2 -19.58 55.31 0.72
N THR A 3 -18.40 55.35 1.31
CA THR A 3 -17.23 54.59 0.85
C THR A 3 -17.28 53.18 1.44
N VAL A 4 -17.40 52.16 0.59
CA VAL A 4 -17.38 50.74 0.97
C VAL A 4 -15.93 50.26 1.05
N THR A 5 -15.49 49.84 2.23
CA THR A 5 -14.16 49.26 2.47
C THR A 5 -14.19 47.76 2.22
N THR A 6 -13.67 47.30 1.09
CA THR A 6 -13.48 45.87 0.79
C THR A 6 -12.23 45.32 1.47
N THR A 7 -12.40 44.39 2.40
CA THR A 7 -11.34 43.63 3.06
C THR A 7 -10.85 42.49 2.17
N HIS A 8 -9.62 42.62 1.63
CA HIS A 8 -9.02 41.60 0.76
C HIS A 8 -8.50 40.42 1.61
N HIS A 9 -9.14 39.26 1.52
CA HIS A 9 -8.77 38.07 2.29
C HIS A 9 -7.54 37.36 1.69
N HIS A 10 -6.39 37.44 2.37
CA HIS A 10 -5.16 36.69 2.06
C HIS A 10 -5.21 35.16 2.35
N ARG A 11 -6.41 34.57 2.48
CA ARG A 11 -6.62 33.20 2.97
C ARG A 11 -6.33 32.03 1.98
N PRO A 12 -6.29 32.16 0.63
CA PRO A 12 -6.28 30.97 -0.23
C PRO A 12 -4.96 30.20 -0.19
N ARG A 13 -3.82 30.88 0.03
CA ARG A 13 -2.49 30.25 0.05
C ARG A 13 -2.30 29.27 1.21
N ARG A 14 -2.90 29.55 2.36
CA ARG A 14 -2.80 28.68 3.55
C ARG A 14 -3.63 27.41 3.38
N MET A 15 -4.83 27.51 2.80
CA MET A 15 -5.65 26.32 2.51
C MET A 15 -4.99 25.41 1.49
N VAL A 16 -4.43 25.96 0.41
CA VAL A 16 -3.71 25.16 -0.60
C VAL A 16 -2.53 24.43 0.02
N ALA A 17 -1.75 25.11 0.88
CA ALA A 17 -0.63 24.49 1.58
C ALA A 17 -1.05 23.33 2.49
N LEU A 18 -2.16 23.48 3.23
CA LEU A 18 -2.67 22.42 4.11
C LEU A 18 -3.17 21.20 3.32
N VAL A 19 -3.87 21.42 2.21
CA VAL A 19 -4.32 20.32 1.33
C VAL A 19 -3.13 19.61 0.71
N ALA A 20 -2.14 20.35 0.20
CA ALA A 20 -0.93 19.76 -0.36
C ALA A 20 -0.15 18.93 0.68
N LEU A 21 -0.04 19.42 1.91
CA LEU A 21 0.61 18.71 3.01
C LEU A 21 -0.14 17.42 3.37
N ALA A 22 -1.47 17.49 3.51
CA ALA A 22 -2.30 16.34 3.83
C ALA A 22 -2.20 15.25 2.74
N SER A 23 -2.27 15.64 1.47
CA SER A 23 -2.15 14.71 0.34
C SER A 23 -0.77 14.06 0.28
N THR A 24 0.31 14.83 0.52
CA THR A 24 1.68 14.30 0.54
C THR A 24 1.87 13.31 1.69
N LEU A 25 1.34 13.64 2.87
CA LEU A 25 1.43 12.78 4.04
C LEU A 25 0.68 11.45 3.85
N ALA A 26 -0.52 11.50 3.27
CA ALA A 26 -1.31 10.30 2.99
C ALA A 26 -0.58 9.33 2.03
N LEU A 27 0.06 9.85 0.99
CA LEU A 27 0.84 9.05 0.03
C LEU A 27 2.11 8.47 0.68
N ALA A 28 2.81 9.24 1.52
CA ALA A 28 4.01 8.79 2.21
C ALA A 28 3.73 7.65 3.20
N VAL A 29 2.61 7.69 3.91
CA VAL A 29 2.21 6.64 4.86
C VAL A 29 1.91 5.32 4.14
N ALA A 30 1.30 5.37 2.95
CA ALA A 30 1.05 4.17 2.14
C ALA A 30 2.38 3.48 1.73
N ALA A 31 3.38 4.26 1.30
CA ALA A 31 4.70 3.73 0.95
C ALA A 31 5.43 3.09 2.14
N LEU A 32 5.36 3.69 3.33
CA LEU A 32 5.96 3.13 4.54
C LEU A 32 5.18 1.91 5.09
N GLY A 33 3.87 1.87 4.87
CA GLY A 33 2.99 0.79 5.32
C GLY A 33 3.09 -0.50 4.48
N GLN A 34 3.60 -0.43 3.25
CA GLN A 34 3.77 -1.60 2.38
C GLN A 34 4.80 -2.60 2.93
N SER A 35 5.81 -2.14 3.65
CA SER A 35 6.90 -3.00 4.17
C SER A 35 6.69 -3.49 5.60
N ARG A 36 5.43 -3.72 6.03
CA ARG A 36 5.17 -4.43 7.30
C ARG A 36 5.36 -5.94 7.20
N GLN A 37 5.60 -6.46 6.00
CA GLN A 37 6.03 -7.83 5.82
C GLN A 37 7.42 -7.96 6.46
N ILE A 38 7.50 -8.69 7.59
CA ILE A 38 8.78 -9.16 8.09
C ILE A 38 9.36 -10.02 6.97
N PRO A 39 10.47 -9.62 6.32
CA PRO A 39 11.05 -10.43 5.27
C PRO A 39 11.34 -11.80 5.85
N ALA A 40 10.89 -12.85 5.17
CA ALA A 40 11.28 -14.19 5.56
C ALA A 40 12.82 -14.28 5.52
N PRO A 41 13.46 -14.95 6.50
CA PRO A 41 14.88 -15.22 6.40
C PRO A 41 15.21 -15.89 5.06
N PRO A 42 16.39 -15.61 4.48
CA PRO A 42 16.86 -16.32 3.30
C PRO A 42 16.78 -17.83 3.54
N GLN A 43 16.12 -18.55 2.65
CA GLN A 43 16.04 -19.99 2.71
C GLN A 43 17.32 -20.55 2.11
N SER A 44 18.06 -21.33 2.88
CA SER A 44 19.29 -22.00 2.42
C SER A 44 19.01 -23.38 1.82
N THR A 45 17.76 -23.82 1.86
CA THR A 45 17.33 -25.12 1.36
C THR A 45 15.90 -25.02 0.83
N ALA A 46 15.54 -25.97 -0.03
CA ALA A 46 14.22 -26.01 -0.63
C ALA A 46 13.13 -26.22 0.44
N ILE A 47 12.02 -25.51 0.30
CA ILE A 47 10.82 -25.70 1.14
C ILE A 47 9.86 -26.61 0.41
N VAL A 48 9.34 -27.63 1.10
CA VAL A 48 8.26 -28.49 0.59
C VAL A 48 6.99 -28.25 1.38
N LEU A 49 5.92 -27.84 0.69
CA LEU A 49 4.56 -27.95 1.20
C LEU A 49 4.06 -29.35 0.87
N HIS A 50 3.73 -30.15 1.87
CA HIS A 50 3.31 -31.53 1.70
C HIS A 50 1.84 -31.71 2.09
N ARG A 51 1.13 -32.61 1.38
CA ARG A 51 -0.30 -32.91 1.58
C ARG A 51 -1.22 -31.70 1.40
N GLY A 52 -0.85 -30.81 0.48
CA GLY A 52 -1.68 -29.69 0.08
C GLY A 52 -2.73 -30.13 -0.93
N THR A 53 -3.90 -29.49 -0.91
CA THR A 53 -4.79 -29.52 -2.07
C THR A 53 -4.41 -28.36 -2.97
N ILE A 54 -3.95 -28.66 -4.19
CA ILE A 54 -3.47 -27.66 -5.14
C ILE A 54 -4.62 -27.35 -6.10
N HIS A 55 -4.92 -26.05 -6.26
CA HIS A 55 -5.90 -25.54 -7.21
C HIS A 55 -5.15 -24.77 -8.32
N PRO A 56 -4.71 -25.44 -9.39
CA PRO A 56 -4.04 -24.76 -10.49
C PRO A 56 -4.99 -23.77 -11.19
N VAL A 57 -4.43 -22.72 -11.78
CA VAL A 57 -5.21 -21.75 -12.58
C VAL A 57 -5.84 -22.43 -13.81
N SER A 58 -5.20 -23.48 -14.32
CA SER A 58 -5.71 -24.33 -15.39
C SER A 58 -5.44 -25.81 -15.09
N GLY A 59 -6.43 -26.66 -15.33
CA GLY A 59 -6.35 -28.11 -15.09
C GLY A 59 -7.09 -28.57 -13.84
N ASP A 60 -6.87 -29.83 -13.49
CA ASP A 60 -7.55 -30.49 -12.39
C ASP A 60 -6.94 -30.17 -11.03
N VAL A 61 -7.76 -30.26 -9.99
CA VAL A 61 -7.33 -30.14 -8.59
C VAL A 61 -6.46 -31.34 -8.22
N ILE A 62 -5.30 -31.09 -7.62
CA ILE A 62 -4.39 -32.13 -7.16
C ILE A 62 -4.59 -32.31 -5.65
N ALA A 63 -5.23 -33.40 -5.26
CA ALA A 63 -5.35 -33.80 -3.86
C ALA A 63 -4.03 -34.41 -3.34
N ASP A 64 -3.71 -34.17 -2.06
CA ASP A 64 -2.50 -34.65 -1.38
C ASP A 64 -1.18 -34.36 -2.13
N GLY A 65 -1.16 -33.27 -2.90
CA GLY A 65 0.00 -32.84 -3.68
C GLY A 65 1.12 -32.26 -2.82
N TYR A 66 2.25 -31.99 -3.48
CA TYR A 66 3.35 -31.23 -2.90
C TYR A 66 3.81 -30.10 -3.82
N ILE A 67 4.26 -29.01 -3.22
CA ILE A 67 4.88 -27.87 -3.92
C ILE A 67 6.28 -27.69 -3.36
N VAL A 68 7.27 -27.64 -4.24
CA VAL A 68 8.67 -27.39 -3.89
C VAL A 68 9.01 -25.96 -4.30
N PHE A 69 9.60 -25.19 -3.38
CA PHE A 69 10.17 -23.88 -3.65
C PHE A 69 11.69 -23.98 -3.54
N ASP A 70 12.37 -23.65 -4.64
CA ASP A 70 13.82 -23.59 -4.81
C ASP A 70 14.42 -22.20 -4.56
#